data_AF-A0A498LBF2-F1
#
_entry.id   AF-A0A498LBF2-F1
#
_cell.length_a   1.000
_cell.length_b   1.000
_cell.length_c   1.000
_cell.angle_alpha   90.00
_cell.angle_beta   90.00
_cell.angle_gamma   90.00
#
_symmetry.space_group_name_H-M   'P 1'
#
loop_
_entity.id
_entity.type
_entity.pdbx_description
1 polymer ?
#
loop_
_entity_poly.entity_id
_entity_poly.type
_entity_poly.pdbx_seq_one_letter_code
_entity_poly.pdbx_strand_id
1 'polypeptide(L)'
;MVSWAQETHIQDPELVRLMFSLLRRQYDSIGELLRAMRKTYTISAASVHDTIHLLASLGQIRSLLSVRMGKEEEQLMIDGLGDIMNNKVFYQHPNLMRVLGMHETVMEVMVNVLGGGKSQEIAFPKMVASCCRFLCYFCRISRQNQKAMFDHLSYLLENSSVGLASPSMRGSTPLDVAASSVMDNNGLALALEEPDLDKVVTYLAGCGLQSCPMLLSKGYPDIGWNPIEGERYLSFLRFAVFVNGESVEENSSVVVKLLIRRPECFGPALRGEGGNGLLAAMKEAIKISENPSLDLPSAGPAHASDA
;
A
#
# COMPACT_ATOMS: atom_id res chain seq x y z
N MET A 1 33.43 1.99 -33.76
CA MET A 1 33.03 2.99 -32.75
C MET A 1 34.11 4.04 -32.54
N VAL A 2 35.32 3.64 -32.16
CA VAL A 2 36.46 4.57 -32.07
C VAL A 2 36.76 5.20 -33.43
N SER A 3 36.79 4.41 -34.52
CA SER A 3 36.94 4.93 -35.88
C SER A 3 35.83 5.91 -36.29
N TRP A 4 34.56 5.57 -36.03
CA TRP A 4 33.42 6.45 -36.33
C TRP A 4 33.52 7.82 -35.66
N ALA A 5 33.95 7.86 -34.39
CA ALA A 5 34.16 9.11 -33.66
C ALA A 5 35.41 9.88 -34.10
N GLN A 6 36.37 9.20 -34.75
CA GLN A 6 37.60 9.82 -35.29
C GLN A 6 37.41 10.35 -36.71
N GLU A 7 36.57 9.69 -37.52
CA GLU A 7 36.38 9.99 -38.94
C GLU A 7 35.45 11.19 -39.15
N THR A 8 34.41 11.35 -38.32
CA THR A 8 33.39 12.38 -38.50
C THR A 8 32.84 12.90 -37.17
N HIS A 9 32.47 14.19 -37.14
CA HIS A 9 31.80 14.78 -35.98
C HIS A 9 30.33 14.32 -35.93
N ILE A 10 29.99 13.49 -34.94
CA ILE A 10 28.64 12.96 -34.73
C ILE A 10 27.80 13.99 -33.97
N GLN A 11 26.72 14.47 -34.58
CA GLN A 11 25.85 15.50 -33.98
C GLN A 11 24.75 14.92 -33.09
N ASP A 12 24.27 13.71 -33.36
CA ASP A 12 23.18 13.09 -32.61
C ASP A 12 23.67 12.60 -31.23
N PRO A 13 23.24 13.24 -30.11
CA PRO A 13 23.67 12.84 -28.78
C PRO A 13 23.13 11.46 -28.37
N GLU A 14 22.00 11.00 -28.92
CA GLU A 14 21.45 9.69 -28.62
C GLU A 14 22.34 8.58 -29.21
N LEU A 15 22.74 8.73 -30.47
CA LEU A 15 23.71 7.84 -31.10
C LEU A 15 25.04 7.81 -30.33
N VAL A 16 25.55 8.96 -29.91
CA VAL A 16 26.78 9.03 -29.09
C VAL A 16 26.62 8.23 -27.79
N ARG A 17 25.49 8.38 -27.09
CA ARG A 17 25.18 7.62 -25.87
C ARG A 17 25.15 6.12 -26.12
N LEU A 18 24.51 5.67 -27.20
CA LEU A 18 24.44 4.26 -27.57
C LEU A 18 25.82 3.69 -27.94
N MET A 19 26.63 4.45 -28.67
CA MET A 19 28.00 4.08 -29.02
C MET A 19 28.85 3.85 -27.76
N PHE A 20 28.89 4.81 -26.84
CA PHE A 20 29.68 4.64 -25.62
C PHE A 20 29.12 3.55 -24.69
N SER A 21 27.79 3.37 -24.64
CA SER A 21 27.18 2.27 -23.90
C SER A 21 27.64 0.91 -24.43
N LEU A 22 27.62 0.69 -25.75
CA LEU A 22 28.05 -0.57 -26.35
C LEU A 22 29.56 -0.77 -26.21
N LEU A 23 30.37 0.28 -26.39
CA LEU A 23 31.81 0.22 -26.15
C LEU A 23 32.13 -0.20 -24.71
N ARG A 24 31.46 0.41 -23.72
CA ARG A 24 31.63 0.06 -22.30
C ARG A 24 31.31 -1.41 -22.04
N ARG A 25 30.28 -1.97 -22.66
CA ARG A 25 29.92 -3.40 -22.49
C ARG A 25 30.97 -4.37 -23.02
N GLN A 26 31.76 -3.96 -24.03
CA GLN A 26 32.87 -4.78 -24.53
C GLN A 26 34.03 -4.85 -23.55
N TYR A 27 34.30 -3.77 -22.81
CA TYR A 27 35.36 -3.72 -21.81
C TYR A 27 34.91 -4.24 -20.43
N ASP A 28 33.70 -3.90 -19.98
CA ASP A 28 33.10 -4.32 -18.70
C ASP A 28 32.25 -5.60 -18.86
N SER A 29 32.78 -6.61 -19.57
CA SER A 29 32.06 -7.86 -19.81
C SER A 29 31.77 -8.63 -18.52
N ILE A 30 32.71 -8.57 -17.56
CA ILE A 30 32.54 -9.16 -16.22
C ILE A 30 31.41 -8.46 -15.47
N GLY A 31 31.35 -7.12 -15.48
CA GLY A 31 30.26 -6.37 -14.85
C GLY A 31 28.90 -6.67 -15.48
N GLU A 32 28.83 -6.79 -16.81
CA GLU A 32 27.61 -7.19 -17.52
C GLU A 32 27.14 -8.59 -17.11
N LEU A 33 28.06 -9.55 -17.01
CA LEU A 33 27.75 -10.91 -16.56
C LEU A 33 27.26 -10.91 -15.11
N LEU A 34 27.94 -10.19 -14.21
CA LEU A 34 27.52 -10.05 -12.81
C LEU A 34 26.12 -9.45 -12.67
N ARG A 35 25.77 -8.44 -13.50
CA ARG A 35 24.41 -7.85 -13.54
C ARG A 35 23.37 -8.87 -14.04
N ALA A 36 23.68 -9.62 -15.09
CA ALA A 36 22.79 -10.65 -15.65
C ALA A 36 22.58 -11.82 -14.69
N MET A 37 23.63 -12.25 -13.98
CA MET A 37 23.56 -13.34 -13.00
C MET A 37 22.61 -13.01 -11.85
N ARG A 38 22.54 -11.75 -11.39
CA ARG A 38 21.56 -11.32 -10.37
C ARG A 38 20.10 -11.48 -10.82
N LYS A 39 19.87 -11.56 -12.13
CA LYS A 39 18.54 -11.76 -12.74
C LYS A 39 18.26 -13.19 -13.19
N THR A 40 19.25 -14.08 -13.09
CA THR A 40 19.10 -15.48 -13.47
C THR A 40 18.57 -16.30 -12.30
N TYR A 41 17.63 -17.19 -12.56
CA TYR A 41 17.04 -18.06 -11.55
C TYR A 41 16.79 -19.45 -12.14
N THR A 42 17.07 -20.48 -11.37
CA THR A 42 16.86 -21.88 -11.78
C THR A 42 15.64 -22.46 -11.09
N ILE A 43 14.76 -23.09 -11.86
CA ILE A 43 13.54 -23.75 -11.36
C ILE A 43 13.59 -25.25 -11.64
N SER A 44 12.74 -26.01 -10.95
CA SER A 44 12.52 -27.43 -11.26
C SER A 44 11.83 -27.57 -12.63
N ALA A 45 12.18 -28.64 -13.36
CA ALA A 45 11.53 -28.99 -14.62
C ALA A 45 10.00 -29.16 -14.47
N ALA A 46 9.54 -29.60 -13.30
CA ALA A 46 8.11 -29.76 -13.01
C ALA A 46 7.34 -28.43 -12.92
N SER A 47 8.02 -27.32 -12.67
CA SER A 47 7.42 -25.99 -12.49
C SER A 47 7.46 -25.13 -13.76
N VAL A 48 7.97 -25.66 -14.88
CA VAL A 48 8.17 -24.90 -16.13
C VAL A 48 6.86 -24.38 -16.68
N HIS A 49 5.81 -25.21 -16.74
CA HIS A 49 4.51 -24.80 -17.28
C HIS A 49 3.88 -23.68 -16.44
N ASP A 50 3.87 -23.83 -15.12
CA ASP A 50 3.35 -22.82 -14.21
C ASP A 50 4.16 -21.51 -14.29
N THR A 51 5.48 -21.61 -14.49
CA THR A 51 6.34 -20.44 -14.66
C THR A 51 6.06 -19.70 -15.97
N ILE A 52 5.78 -20.41 -17.07
CA ILE A 52 5.39 -19.79 -18.34
C ILE A 52 4.09 -18.99 -18.17
N HIS A 53 3.09 -19.55 -17.51
CA HIS A 53 1.84 -18.84 -17.21
C HIS A 53 2.07 -17.60 -16.35
N LEU A 54 2.87 -17.71 -15.28
CA LEU A 54 3.23 -16.58 -14.44
C LEU A 54 3.92 -15.45 -15.24
N LEU A 55 4.85 -15.81 -16.14
CA LEU A 55 5.55 -14.84 -16.99
C LEU A 55 4.62 -14.20 -18.02
N ALA A 56 3.65 -14.95 -18.56
CA ALA A 56 2.64 -14.41 -19.46
C ALA A 56 1.75 -13.38 -18.75
N SER A 57 1.22 -13.69 -17.57
CA SER A 57 0.43 -12.76 -16.75
C SER A 57 1.26 -11.53 -16.35
N LEU A 58 2.54 -11.70 -16.00
CA LEU A 58 3.42 -10.56 -15.73
C LEU A 58 3.67 -9.71 -16.98
N GLY A 59 3.81 -10.34 -18.15
CA GLY A 59 3.92 -9.64 -19.43
C GLY A 59 2.69 -8.79 -19.74
N GLN A 60 1.49 -9.32 -19.48
CA GLN A 60 0.23 -8.59 -19.59
C GLN A 60 0.16 -7.40 -18.61
N ILE A 61 0.56 -7.58 -17.35
CA ILE A 61 0.59 -6.45 -16.40
C ILE A 61 1.58 -5.38 -16.86
N ARG A 62 2.76 -5.77 -17.36
CA ARG A 62 3.77 -4.82 -17.85
C ARG A 62 3.34 -4.04 -19.07
N SER A 63 2.50 -4.60 -19.95
CA SER A 63 1.98 -3.85 -21.08
C SER A 63 1.04 -2.74 -20.65
N LEU A 64 0.44 -2.82 -19.45
CA LEU A 64 -0.40 -1.76 -18.89
C LEU A 64 0.42 -0.53 -18.44
N LEU A 65 1.73 -0.64 -18.24
CA LEU A 65 2.58 0.49 -17.81
C LEU A 65 2.68 1.59 -18.88
N SER A 66 2.57 1.24 -20.16
CA SER A 66 2.65 2.20 -21.28
C SER A 66 1.29 2.70 -21.75
N VAL A 67 0.20 2.19 -21.16
CA VAL A 67 -1.18 2.46 -21.59
C VAL A 67 -1.90 3.32 -20.54
N ARG A 68 -2.77 4.22 -21.00
CA ARG A 68 -3.64 4.98 -20.10
C ARG A 68 -4.72 4.07 -19.54
N MET A 69 -4.89 4.07 -18.22
CA MET A 69 -5.87 3.22 -17.55
C MET A 69 -7.32 3.54 -17.95
N GLY A 70 -8.02 2.49 -18.39
CA GLY A 70 -9.46 2.46 -18.63
C GLY A 70 -10.12 1.28 -17.92
N LYS A 71 -11.41 1.05 -18.18
CA LYS A 71 -12.19 -0.04 -17.55
C LYS A 71 -11.73 -1.43 -18.00
N GLU A 72 -11.31 -1.56 -19.25
CA GLU A 72 -10.79 -2.82 -19.79
C GLU A 72 -9.43 -3.14 -19.17
N GLU A 73 -8.55 -2.14 -19.08
CA GLU A 73 -7.24 -2.26 -18.42
C GLU A 73 -7.37 -2.56 -16.92
N GLU A 74 -8.35 -1.96 -16.23
CA GLU A 74 -8.67 -2.30 -14.83
C GLU A 74 -8.98 -3.80 -14.69
N GLN A 75 -9.84 -4.35 -15.55
CA GLN A 75 -10.21 -5.75 -15.48
C GLN A 75 -9.01 -6.67 -15.81
N LEU A 76 -8.24 -6.33 -16.85
CA LEU A 76 -7.02 -7.06 -17.21
C LEU A 76 -5.98 -7.06 -16.09
N MET A 77 -5.85 -5.96 -15.34
CA MET A 77 -4.97 -5.88 -14.18
C MET A 77 -5.46 -6.77 -13.04
N ILE A 78 -6.76 -6.74 -12.73
CA ILE A 78 -7.34 -7.56 -11.66
C ILE A 78 -7.18 -9.05 -11.98
N ASP A 79 -7.47 -9.45 -13.21
CA ASP A 79 -7.37 -10.85 -13.64
C ASP A 79 -5.92 -11.32 -13.67
N GLY A 80 -5.00 -10.51 -14.22
CA GLY A 80 -3.57 -10.83 -14.24
C GLY A 80 -2.97 -11.00 -12.84
N LEU A 81 -3.36 -10.15 -11.88
CA LEU A 81 -2.97 -10.31 -10.48
C LEU A 81 -3.57 -11.56 -9.85
N GLY A 82 -4.84 -11.86 -10.17
CA GLY A 82 -5.52 -13.07 -9.73
C GLY A 82 -4.82 -14.35 -10.21
N ASP A 83 -4.43 -14.40 -11.48
CA ASP A 83 -3.70 -15.52 -12.07
C ASP A 83 -2.35 -15.75 -11.40
N ILE A 84 -1.60 -14.67 -11.13
CA ILE A 84 -0.32 -14.75 -10.42
C ILE A 84 -0.53 -15.26 -8.99
N MET A 85 -1.53 -14.74 -8.27
CA MET A 85 -1.82 -15.14 -6.89
C MET A 85 -2.31 -16.59 -6.78
N ASN A 86 -2.95 -17.12 -7.82
CA ASN A 86 -3.39 -18.51 -7.89
C ASN A 86 -2.30 -19.46 -8.40
N ASN A 87 -1.14 -18.94 -8.79
CA ASN A 87 -0.02 -19.74 -9.27
C ASN A 87 0.86 -20.23 -8.10
N LYS A 88 1.05 -21.55 -7.96
CA LYS A 88 1.86 -22.13 -6.88
C LYS A 88 3.34 -21.68 -6.89
N VAL A 89 3.89 -21.31 -8.06
CA VAL A 89 5.28 -20.82 -8.20
C VAL A 89 5.49 -19.53 -7.41
N PHE A 90 4.45 -18.70 -7.30
CA PHE A 90 4.47 -17.48 -6.50
C PHE A 90 4.86 -17.76 -5.04
N TYR A 91 4.30 -18.81 -4.45
CA TYR A 91 4.56 -19.20 -3.06
C TYR A 91 5.82 -20.05 -2.90
N GLN A 92 6.14 -20.89 -3.87
CA GLN A 92 7.32 -21.77 -3.83
C GLN A 92 8.64 -20.99 -4.02
N HIS A 93 8.62 -19.92 -4.81
CA HIS A 93 9.80 -19.18 -5.21
C HIS A 93 9.66 -17.67 -4.99
N PRO A 94 9.58 -17.18 -3.74
CA PRO A 94 9.43 -15.75 -3.44
C PRO A 94 10.59 -14.90 -3.99
N ASN A 95 11.80 -15.47 -4.05
CA ASN A 95 12.98 -14.81 -4.61
C ASN A 95 12.83 -14.51 -6.10
N LEU A 96 12.17 -15.40 -6.86
CA LEU A 96 11.91 -15.18 -8.28
C LEU A 96 11.00 -13.96 -8.48
N MET A 97 9.95 -13.80 -7.67
CA MET A 97 9.03 -12.67 -7.74
C MET A 97 9.74 -11.32 -7.54
N ARG A 98 10.73 -11.30 -6.63
CA ARG A 98 11.57 -10.13 -6.36
C ARG A 98 12.56 -9.87 -7.48
N VAL A 99 13.25 -10.91 -7.97
CA VAL A 99 14.19 -10.80 -9.10
C VAL A 99 13.50 -10.30 -10.38
N LEU A 100 12.24 -10.71 -10.58
CA LEU A 100 11.41 -10.23 -11.67
C LEU A 100 10.90 -8.80 -11.46
N GLY A 101 11.06 -8.16 -10.31
CA GLY A 101 10.56 -6.80 -10.07
C GLY A 101 9.02 -6.71 -10.14
N MET A 102 8.31 -7.77 -9.72
CA MET A 102 6.84 -7.79 -9.81
C MET A 102 6.19 -6.72 -8.92
N HIS A 103 6.70 -6.57 -7.70
CA HIS A 103 6.26 -5.53 -6.76
C HIS A 103 6.48 -4.12 -7.30
N GLU A 104 7.62 -3.84 -7.95
CA GLU A 104 7.90 -2.56 -8.61
C GLU A 104 6.87 -2.26 -9.70
N THR A 105 6.59 -3.25 -10.57
CA THR A 105 5.61 -3.12 -11.66
C THR A 105 4.21 -2.80 -11.12
N VAL A 106 3.77 -3.51 -10.07
CA VAL A 106 2.45 -3.29 -9.46
C VAL A 106 2.37 -1.93 -8.75
N MET A 107 3.44 -1.52 -8.08
CA MET A 107 3.55 -0.20 -7.45
C MET A 107 3.48 0.92 -8.48
N GLU A 108 4.19 0.81 -9.62
CA GLU A 108 4.15 1.80 -10.70
C GLU A 108 2.75 1.98 -11.28
N VAL A 109 2.05 0.87 -11.56
CA VAL A 109 0.64 0.91 -11.99
C VAL A 109 -0.24 1.61 -10.95
N MET A 110 -0.06 1.26 -9.67
CA MET A 110 -0.80 1.89 -8.58
C MET A 110 -0.52 3.40 -8.49
N VAL A 111 0.73 3.82 -8.63
CA VAL A 111 1.14 5.24 -8.63
C VAL A 111 0.47 6.02 -9.76
N ASN A 112 0.45 5.46 -10.96
CA ASN A 112 -0.18 6.12 -12.12
C ASN A 112 -1.67 6.39 -11.93
N VAL A 113 -2.33 5.58 -11.10
CA VAL A 113 -3.78 5.70 -10.81
C VAL A 113 -4.04 6.64 -9.65
N LEU A 114 -3.16 6.63 -8.64
CA LEU A 114 -3.26 7.49 -7.46
C LEU A 114 -2.78 8.93 -7.72
N GLY A 115 -1.85 9.14 -8.66
CA GLY A 115 -1.28 10.45 -9.00
C GLY A 115 -2.26 11.46 -9.63
N GLY A 116 -3.52 11.07 -9.86
CA GLY A 116 -4.54 11.87 -10.56
C GLY A 116 -5.18 13.03 -9.78
N GLY A 117 -4.89 13.20 -8.48
CA GLY A 117 -5.29 14.40 -7.73
C GLY A 117 -5.65 14.13 -6.26
N LYS A 118 -5.52 15.17 -5.42
CA LYS A 118 -5.87 15.17 -3.99
C LYS A 118 -7.37 15.04 -3.70
N SER A 119 -8.18 14.73 -4.71
CA SER A 119 -9.62 14.50 -4.58
C SER A 119 -9.84 13.07 -4.09
N GLN A 120 -10.67 12.89 -3.07
CA GLN A 120 -10.98 11.59 -2.45
C GLN A 120 -11.65 10.57 -3.40
N GLU A 121 -12.00 10.96 -4.63
CA GLU A 121 -12.57 10.07 -5.64
C GLU A 121 -11.47 9.29 -6.39
N ILE A 122 -11.29 8.05 -5.99
CA ILE A 122 -10.41 7.08 -6.65
C ILE A 122 -11.09 6.61 -7.94
N ALA A 123 -10.45 6.82 -9.10
CA ALA A 123 -11.03 6.46 -10.40
C ALA A 123 -11.25 4.94 -10.59
N PHE A 124 -10.38 4.10 -10.01
CA PHE A 124 -10.39 2.64 -10.17
C PHE A 124 -10.15 1.91 -8.82
N PRO A 125 -11.10 1.96 -7.88
CA PRO A 125 -10.88 1.51 -6.50
C PRO A 125 -10.71 -0.01 -6.38
N LYS A 126 -11.36 -0.80 -7.25
CA LYS A 126 -11.24 -2.26 -7.24
C LYS A 126 -9.85 -2.72 -7.68
N MET A 127 -9.32 -2.10 -8.72
CA MET A 127 -7.94 -2.35 -9.16
C MET A 127 -6.93 -2.00 -8.07
N VAL A 128 -7.05 -0.83 -7.44
CA VAL A 128 -6.13 -0.40 -6.36
C VAL A 128 -6.21 -1.38 -5.19
N ALA A 129 -7.41 -1.83 -4.81
CA ALA A 129 -7.58 -2.88 -3.80
C ALA A 129 -6.87 -4.18 -4.20
N SER A 130 -7.02 -4.62 -5.45
CA SER A 130 -6.36 -5.83 -5.94
C SER A 130 -4.83 -5.71 -5.88
N CYS A 131 -4.29 -4.57 -6.30
CA CYS A 131 -2.85 -4.26 -6.21
C CYS A 131 -2.36 -4.30 -4.75
N CYS A 132 -3.05 -3.61 -3.85
CA CYS A 132 -2.68 -3.60 -2.43
C CYS A 132 -2.75 -4.99 -1.82
N ARG A 133 -3.79 -5.78 -2.13
CA ARG A 133 -3.92 -7.17 -1.68
C ARG A 133 -2.75 -8.03 -2.15
N PHE A 134 -2.42 -7.95 -3.44
CA PHE A 134 -1.26 -8.64 -4.00
C PHE A 134 0.04 -8.27 -3.26
N LEU A 135 0.27 -6.97 -3.03
CA LEU A 135 1.47 -6.49 -2.33
C LEU A 135 1.53 -6.96 -0.87
N CYS A 136 0.38 -7.03 -0.18
CA CYS A 136 0.30 -7.64 1.16
C CYS A 136 0.68 -9.12 1.13
N TYR A 137 0.21 -9.91 0.15
CA TYR A 137 0.64 -11.30 -0.02
C TYR A 137 2.12 -11.42 -0.33
N PHE A 138 2.64 -10.57 -1.22
CA PHE A 138 4.06 -10.51 -1.56
C PHE A 138 4.95 -10.26 -0.33
N CYS A 139 4.51 -9.40 0.59
CA CYS A 139 5.17 -9.18 1.89
C CYS A 139 5.11 -10.44 2.78
N ARG A 140 3.94 -11.06 2.91
CA ARG A 140 3.73 -12.21 3.82
C ARG A 140 4.58 -13.43 3.47
N ILE A 141 4.86 -13.67 2.20
CA ILE A 141 5.60 -14.87 1.77
C ILE A 141 7.11 -14.81 2.05
N SER A 142 7.68 -13.63 2.33
CA SER A 142 9.12 -13.51 2.56
C SER A 142 9.53 -12.22 3.27
N ARG A 143 10.36 -12.35 4.32
CA ARG A 143 10.99 -11.21 5.01
C ARG A 143 11.86 -10.34 4.09
N GLN A 144 12.45 -10.94 3.06
CA GLN A 144 13.27 -10.19 2.09
C GLN A 144 12.41 -9.42 1.08
N ASN A 145 11.19 -9.92 0.81
CA ASN A 145 10.20 -9.20 0.01
C ASN A 145 9.64 -8.00 0.79
N GLN A 146 9.41 -8.16 2.10
CA GLN A 146 9.10 -7.04 2.99
C GLN A 146 10.15 -5.94 2.90
N LYS A 147 11.45 -6.30 2.94
CA LYS A 147 12.52 -5.29 2.80
C LYS A 147 12.43 -4.52 1.48
N ALA A 148 12.16 -5.20 0.37
CA ALA A 148 11.98 -4.53 -0.92
C ALA A 148 10.77 -3.57 -0.92
N MET A 149 9.68 -3.95 -0.25
CA MET A 149 8.52 -3.05 -0.06
C MET A 149 8.78 -1.91 0.92
N PHE A 150 9.61 -2.14 1.95
CA PHE A 150 10.00 -1.13 2.93
C PHE A 150 10.75 0.03 2.28
N ASP A 151 11.50 -0.21 1.22
CA ASP A 151 12.17 0.85 0.45
C ASP A 151 11.17 1.82 -0.22
N HIS A 152 9.89 1.43 -0.33
CA HIS A 152 8.79 2.27 -0.81
C HIS A 152 7.88 2.82 0.31
N LEU A 153 8.27 2.68 1.58
CA LEU A 153 7.42 2.99 2.74
C LEU A 153 6.95 4.46 2.74
N SER A 154 7.84 5.44 2.53
CA SER A 154 7.43 6.86 2.56
C SER A 154 6.33 7.17 1.55
N TYR A 155 6.41 6.60 0.34
CA TYR A 155 5.38 6.78 -0.69
C TYR A 155 4.04 6.16 -0.26
N LEU A 156 4.07 4.95 0.33
CA LEU A 156 2.87 4.29 0.83
C LEU A 156 2.22 5.10 1.96
N LEU A 157 3.03 5.68 2.85
CA LEU A 157 2.55 6.54 3.94
C LEU A 157 2.04 7.89 3.43
N GLU A 158 2.60 8.46 2.37
CA GLU A 158 2.04 9.67 1.74
C GLU A 158 0.64 9.46 1.17
N ASN A 159 0.37 8.23 0.70
CA ASN A 159 -0.91 7.84 0.12
C ASN A 159 -1.75 6.98 1.09
N SER A 160 -1.46 6.99 2.40
CA SER A 160 -2.09 6.08 3.35
C SER A 160 -3.57 6.37 3.59
N SER A 161 -4.02 7.61 3.39
CA SER A 161 -5.42 8.02 3.54
C SER A 161 -6.32 7.50 2.40
N VAL A 162 -5.73 7.04 1.30
CA VAL A 162 -6.46 6.58 0.12
C VAL A 162 -7.27 5.33 0.44
N GLY A 163 -8.58 5.44 0.26
CA GLY A 163 -9.49 4.31 0.30
C GLY A 163 -9.76 3.74 1.69
N LEU A 164 -9.30 4.40 2.77
CA LEU A 164 -9.56 3.94 4.14
C LEU A 164 -11.06 3.91 4.49
N ALA A 165 -11.83 4.86 3.97
CA ALA A 165 -13.28 4.91 4.14
C ALA A 165 -14.03 4.05 3.10
N SER A 166 -13.37 3.59 2.03
CA SER A 166 -14.00 2.85 0.94
C SER A 166 -14.27 1.38 1.34
N PRO A 167 -15.54 0.92 1.36
CA PRO A 167 -15.85 -0.47 1.69
C PRO A 167 -15.16 -1.48 0.76
N SER A 168 -15.01 -1.13 -0.52
CA SER A 168 -14.39 -1.99 -1.54
C SER A 168 -12.88 -2.18 -1.35
N MET A 169 -12.24 -1.30 -0.58
CA MET A 169 -10.80 -1.32 -0.32
C MET A 169 -10.45 -1.75 1.11
N ARG A 170 -11.44 -2.13 1.92
CA ARG A 170 -11.23 -2.53 3.31
C ARG A 170 -10.27 -3.73 3.38
N GLY A 171 -9.16 -3.59 4.12
CA GLY A 171 -8.13 -4.62 4.21
C GLY A 171 -7.15 -4.64 3.03
N SER A 172 -7.22 -3.67 2.12
CA SER A 172 -6.42 -3.64 0.89
C SER A 172 -6.16 -2.19 0.48
N THR A 173 -5.57 -1.42 1.39
CA THR A 173 -5.17 -0.02 1.20
C THR A 173 -3.65 0.12 1.18
N PRO A 174 -3.09 1.25 0.69
CA PRO A 174 -1.66 1.51 0.78
C PRO A 174 -1.11 1.44 2.22
N LEU A 175 -1.90 1.86 3.21
CA LEU A 175 -1.55 1.73 4.63
C LEU A 175 -1.43 0.27 5.07
N ASP A 176 -2.25 -0.64 4.54
CA ASP A 176 -2.14 -2.08 4.83
C ASP A 176 -0.88 -2.69 4.24
N VAL A 177 -0.45 -2.20 3.07
CA VAL A 177 0.81 -2.61 2.45
C VAL A 177 1.99 -2.11 3.29
N ALA A 178 1.95 -0.86 3.75
CA ALA A 178 2.93 -0.30 4.67
C ALA A 178 2.99 -1.09 5.99
N ALA A 179 1.84 -1.45 6.56
CA ALA A 179 1.79 -2.30 7.75
C ALA A 179 2.38 -3.70 7.48
N SER A 180 2.06 -4.31 6.34
CA SER A 180 2.55 -5.64 5.96
C SER A 180 4.06 -5.67 5.69
N SER A 181 4.68 -4.55 5.32
CA SER A 181 6.12 -4.46 5.11
C SER A 181 6.92 -4.46 6.42
N VAL A 182 6.31 -4.09 7.54
CA VAL A 182 6.97 -4.09 8.87
C VAL A 182 6.51 -5.23 9.79
N MET A 183 5.34 -5.80 9.52
CA MET A 183 4.71 -6.88 10.30
C MET A 183 5.66 -8.07 10.51
N ASP A 184 5.75 -8.55 11.75
CA ASP A 184 6.54 -9.72 12.17
C ASP A 184 8.03 -9.67 11.80
N ASN A 185 8.57 -8.46 11.58
CA ASN A 185 9.96 -8.24 11.17
C ASN A 185 10.68 -7.21 12.06
N ASN A 186 11.36 -7.72 13.10
CA ASN A 186 12.06 -6.89 14.08
C ASN A 186 13.09 -5.94 13.44
N GLY A 187 13.80 -6.41 12.41
CA GLY A 187 14.83 -5.60 11.75
C GLY A 187 14.28 -4.42 10.97
N LEU A 188 13.09 -4.57 10.36
CA LEU A 188 12.41 -3.47 9.66
C LEU A 188 11.67 -2.56 10.63
N ALA A 189 11.09 -3.10 11.69
CA ALA A 189 10.49 -2.29 12.74
C ALA A 189 11.53 -1.36 13.38
N LEU A 190 12.73 -1.86 13.70
CA LEU A 190 13.84 -1.03 14.21
C LEU A 190 14.41 -0.05 13.18
N ALA A 191 14.16 -0.27 11.89
CA ALA A 191 14.57 0.64 10.83
C ALA A 191 13.57 1.76 10.56
N LEU A 192 12.42 1.79 11.26
CA LEU A 192 11.46 2.88 11.16
C LEU A 192 12.04 4.16 11.75
N GLU A 193 11.80 5.28 11.07
CA GLU A 193 12.27 6.58 11.53
C GLU A 193 11.13 7.39 12.18
N GLU A 194 11.48 8.36 13.05
CA GLU A 194 10.51 9.27 13.68
C GLU A 194 9.57 9.97 12.65
N PRO A 195 10.03 10.40 11.46
CA PRO A 195 9.15 10.99 10.44
C PRO A 195 8.07 10.04 9.90
N ASP A 196 8.35 8.74 9.81
CA ASP A 196 7.36 7.75 9.34
C ASP A 196 6.21 7.64 10.34
N LEU A 197 6.56 7.55 11.62
CA LEU A 197 5.62 7.47 12.73
C LEU A 197 4.85 8.79 12.91
N ASP A 198 5.53 9.94 12.81
CA ASP A 198 4.92 11.27 12.93
C ASP A 198 3.88 11.53 11.85
N LYS A 199 4.11 11.06 10.62
CA LYS A 199 3.15 11.16 9.51
C LYS A 199 1.86 10.42 9.84
N VAL A 200 1.96 9.18 10.33
CA VAL A 200 0.81 8.36 10.73
C VAL A 200 0.06 8.98 11.92
N VAL A 201 0.78 9.46 12.93
CA VAL A 201 0.18 10.13 14.10
C VAL A 201 -0.51 11.44 13.69
N THR A 202 0.04 12.18 12.73
CA THR A 202 -0.59 13.40 12.20
C THR A 202 -1.90 13.09 11.48
N TYR A 203 -1.97 12.01 10.69
CA TYR A 203 -3.23 11.58 10.09
C TYR A 203 -4.25 11.09 11.12
N LEU A 204 -3.80 10.37 12.15
CA LEU A 204 -4.66 9.97 13.27
C LEU A 204 -5.23 11.18 14.02
N ALA A 205 -4.43 12.23 14.23
CA ALA A 205 -4.90 13.49 14.81
C ALA A 205 -5.99 14.13 13.94
N GLY A 206 -5.82 14.10 12.61
CA GLY A 206 -6.82 14.54 11.65
C GLY A 206 -8.16 13.80 11.79
N CYS A 207 -8.14 12.48 11.99
CA CYS A 207 -9.35 11.69 12.26
C CYS A 207 -10.09 12.16 13.52
N GLY A 208 -9.36 12.68 14.52
CA GLY A 208 -9.95 13.21 15.74
C GLY A 208 -10.60 14.59 15.59
N LEU A 209 -10.33 15.31 14.51
CA LEU A 209 -10.82 16.68 14.27
C LEU A 209 -11.81 16.78 13.11
N GLN A 210 -11.95 15.71 12.32
CA GLN A 210 -12.74 15.71 11.11
C GLN A 210 -13.89 14.71 11.21
N SER A 211 -15.10 15.17 10.91
CA SER A 211 -16.26 14.32 10.69
C SER A 211 -16.05 13.42 9.48
N CYS A 212 -16.64 12.22 9.48
CA CYS A 212 -16.50 11.27 8.38
C CYS A 212 -17.46 11.61 7.22
N PRO A 213 -17.00 12.14 6.07
CA PRO A 213 -17.89 12.56 4.99
C PRO A 213 -18.72 11.41 4.41
N MET A 214 -18.16 10.20 4.43
CA MET A 214 -18.84 8.98 3.97
C MET A 214 -20.00 8.53 4.87
N LEU A 215 -19.92 8.81 6.18
CA LEU A 215 -21.02 8.52 7.10
C LEU A 215 -22.10 9.61 6.97
N LEU A 216 -21.69 10.87 6.88
CA LEU A 216 -22.61 11.99 6.66
C LEU A 216 -23.43 11.82 5.38
N SER A 217 -22.80 11.39 4.27
CA SER A 217 -23.51 11.14 3.01
C SER A 217 -24.50 9.97 3.07
N LYS A 218 -24.32 9.05 4.03
CA LYS A 218 -25.25 7.94 4.31
C LYS A 218 -26.34 8.30 5.33
N GLY A 219 -26.36 9.55 5.81
CA GLY A 219 -27.36 10.04 6.77
C GLY A 219 -27.05 9.73 8.24
N TYR A 220 -25.83 9.32 8.56
CA TYR A 220 -25.42 9.14 9.97
C TYR A 220 -25.26 10.50 10.68
N PRO A 221 -25.46 10.54 12.01
CA PRO A 221 -25.21 11.73 12.81
C PRO A 221 -23.76 12.20 12.71
N ASP A 222 -23.57 13.52 12.72
CA ASP A 222 -22.23 14.10 12.82
C ASP A 222 -21.74 14.03 14.27
N ILE A 223 -20.78 13.14 14.52
CA ILE A 223 -20.15 12.97 15.84
C ILE A 223 -18.87 13.83 16.01
N GLY A 224 -18.45 14.58 14.98
CA GLY A 224 -17.29 15.48 15.05
C GLY A 224 -15.91 14.79 15.02
N TRP A 225 -15.85 13.49 14.76
CA TRP A 225 -14.61 12.73 14.54
C TRP A 225 -14.87 11.53 13.60
N ASN A 226 -13.81 10.92 13.06
CA ASN A 226 -13.88 9.82 12.11
C ASN A 226 -13.57 8.47 12.77
N PRO A 227 -14.59 7.64 13.05
CA PRO A 227 -14.40 6.35 13.74
C PRO A 227 -13.86 5.24 12.82
N ILE A 228 -13.94 5.41 11.49
CA ILE A 228 -13.60 4.34 10.52
C ILE A 228 -12.10 4.34 10.21
N GLU A 229 -11.52 5.52 9.95
CA GLU A 229 -10.13 5.62 9.50
C GLU A 229 -9.12 5.45 10.64
N GLY A 230 -9.47 5.92 11.85
CA GLY A 230 -8.57 5.90 13.01
C GLY A 230 -8.06 4.51 13.39
N GLU A 231 -8.93 3.49 13.32
CA GLU A 231 -8.57 2.10 13.63
C GLU A 231 -7.39 1.60 12.77
N ARG A 232 -7.32 2.04 11.52
CA ARG A 232 -6.32 1.57 10.54
C ARG A 232 -4.94 2.14 10.83
N TYR A 233 -4.87 3.42 11.20
CA TYR A 233 -3.62 4.05 11.65
C TYR A 233 -3.12 3.41 12.94
N LEU A 234 -4.02 3.11 13.89
CA LEU A 234 -3.68 2.39 15.12
C LEU A 234 -3.16 0.97 14.83
N SER A 235 -3.74 0.29 13.84
CA SER A 235 -3.27 -1.03 13.40
C SER A 235 -1.83 -0.98 12.87
N PHE A 236 -1.48 0.01 12.04
CA PHE A 236 -0.10 0.22 11.61
C PHE A 236 0.82 0.47 12.80
N LEU A 237 0.46 1.39 13.70
CA LEU A 237 1.27 1.71 14.88
C LEU A 237 1.48 0.47 15.77
N ARG A 238 0.46 -0.38 15.92
CA ARG A 238 0.57 -1.66 16.63
C ARG A 238 1.67 -2.54 16.04
N PHE A 239 1.76 -2.69 14.72
CA PHE A 239 2.81 -3.50 14.10
C PHE A 239 4.20 -2.85 14.16
N ALA A 240 4.26 -1.51 14.26
CA ALA A 240 5.52 -0.80 14.44
C ALA A 240 6.09 -0.97 15.86
N VAL A 241 5.22 -1.02 16.89
CA VAL A 241 5.64 -1.08 18.30
C VAL A 241 5.63 -2.49 18.89
N PHE A 242 4.94 -3.44 18.26
CA PHE A 242 4.81 -4.81 18.78
C PHE A 242 5.06 -5.84 17.70
N VAL A 243 6.12 -6.64 17.87
CA VAL A 243 6.57 -7.59 16.87
C VAL A 243 6.90 -8.92 17.54
N ASN A 244 6.38 -10.04 17.01
CA ASN A 244 6.66 -11.40 17.50
C ASN A 244 6.44 -11.62 19.01
N GLY A 245 5.53 -10.88 19.64
CA GLY A 245 5.23 -11.01 21.07
C GLY A 245 6.02 -10.06 21.97
N GLU A 246 6.91 -9.25 21.41
CA GLU A 246 7.78 -8.32 22.15
C GLU A 246 7.52 -6.86 21.74
N SER A 247 7.72 -5.96 22.69
CA SER A 247 7.65 -4.51 22.48
C SER A 247 8.96 -4.00 21.88
N VAL A 248 8.85 -3.16 20.85
CA VAL A 248 9.96 -2.39 20.30
C VAL A 248 10.00 -1.06 21.05
N GLU A 249 10.79 -1.00 22.12
CA GLU A 249 10.80 0.13 23.06
C GLU A 249 11.18 1.47 22.41
N GLU A 250 12.12 1.47 21.46
CA GLU A 250 12.52 2.68 20.74
C GLU A 250 11.34 3.30 19.99
N ASN A 251 10.62 2.49 19.22
CA ASN A 251 9.42 2.91 18.52
C ASN A 251 8.30 3.30 19.50
N SER A 252 8.10 2.51 20.56
CA SER A 252 7.06 2.77 21.56
C SER A 252 7.25 4.11 22.24
N SER A 253 8.49 4.44 22.65
CA SER A 253 8.81 5.72 23.27
C SER A 253 8.54 6.89 22.33
N VAL A 254 8.87 6.75 21.03
CA VAL A 254 8.60 7.78 20.03
C VAL A 254 7.09 7.94 19.81
N VAL A 255 6.35 6.85 19.60
CA VAL A 255 4.90 6.88 19.40
C VAL A 255 4.19 7.51 20.60
N VAL A 256 4.54 7.12 21.83
CA VAL A 256 3.95 7.73 23.04
C VAL A 256 4.24 9.23 23.09
N LYS A 257 5.49 9.65 22.87
CA LYS A 257 5.89 11.06 22.83
C LYS A 257 5.12 11.86 21.77
N LEU A 258 4.86 11.28 20.60
CA LEU A 258 4.10 11.92 19.53
C LEU A 258 2.61 12.02 19.87
N LEU A 259 2.02 10.98 20.47
CA LEU A 259 0.61 10.96 20.87
C LEU A 259 0.30 11.95 22.00
N ILE A 260 1.14 12.04 23.04
CA ILE A 260 0.89 12.98 24.15
C ILE A 260 1.00 14.44 23.74
N ARG A 261 1.72 14.74 22.64
CA ARG A 261 1.84 16.08 22.07
C ARG A 261 0.62 16.47 21.22
N ARG A 262 -0.25 15.51 20.89
CA ARG A 262 -1.43 15.69 20.03
C ARG A 262 -2.64 15.03 20.70
N PRO A 263 -3.28 15.70 21.68
CA PRO A 263 -4.44 15.14 22.39
C PRO A 263 -5.61 14.79 21.44
N GLU A 264 -5.63 15.33 20.23
CA GLU A 264 -6.61 15.05 19.18
C GLU A 264 -6.56 13.60 18.69
N CYS A 265 -5.42 12.92 18.81
CA CYS A 265 -5.31 11.49 18.50
C CYS A 265 -6.16 10.60 19.41
N PHE A 266 -6.52 11.09 20.60
CA PHE A 266 -7.43 10.40 21.50
C PHE A 266 -8.88 10.70 21.14
N GLY A 267 -9.77 9.73 21.39
CA GLY A 267 -11.20 9.93 21.23
C GLY A 267 -11.71 11.10 22.10
N PRO A 268 -12.75 11.85 21.69
CA PRO A 268 -13.20 13.06 22.39
C PRO A 268 -13.45 12.86 23.89
N ALA A 269 -13.97 11.70 24.30
CA ALA A 269 -14.24 11.37 25.70
C ALA A 269 -12.98 11.21 26.58
N LEU A 270 -11.80 11.11 25.97
CA LEU A 270 -10.50 10.94 26.64
C LEU A 270 -9.64 12.20 26.60
N ARG A 271 -10.06 13.25 25.86
CA ARG A 271 -9.37 14.54 25.84
C ARG A 271 -9.67 15.23 27.17
N GLY A 272 -8.64 15.58 27.93
CA GLY A 272 -8.78 16.04 29.32
C GLY A 272 -9.69 17.25 29.55
N GLU A 273 -10.03 18.00 28.51
CA GLU A 273 -11.01 19.09 28.56
C GLU A 273 -12.43 18.56 28.25
N GLY A 274 -13.20 18.25 29.29
CA GLY A 274 -14.62 17.89 29.16
C GLY A 274 -14.92 16.44 28.81
N GLY A 275 -13.91 15.57 28.69
CA GLY A 275 -14.11 14.14 28.48
C GLY A 275 -14.72 13.43 29.69
N ASN A 276 -15.80 12.65 29.47
CA ASN A 276 -16.47 11.87 30.53
C ASN A 276 -15.74 10.55 30.89
N GLY A 277 -14.56 10.32 30.31
CA GLY A 277 -13.74 9.12 30.53
C GLY A 277 -14.20 7.89 29.74
N LEU A 278 -13.31 6.88 29.65
CA LEU A 278 -13.51 5.68 28.82
C LEU A 278 -14.76 4.89 29.20
N LEU A 279 -15.04 4.75 30.50
CA LEU A 279 -16.18 3.98 30.98
C LEU A 279 -17.51 4.61 30.55
N ALA A 280 -17.62 5.94 30.62
CA ALA A 280 -18.83 6.63 30.17
C ALA A 280 -19.01 6.48 28.66
N ALA A 281 -17.93 6.64 27.88
CA ALA A 281 -17.94 6.45 26.44
C ALA A 281 -18.37 5.03 26.03
N MET A 282 -17.87 4.00 26.72
CA MET A 282 -18.27 2.61 26.45
C MET A 282 -19.74 2.35 26.80
N LYS A 283 -20.24 2.91 27.91
CA LYS A 283 -21.66 2.81 28.28
C LYS A 283 -22.57 3.51 27.25
N GLU A 284 -22.12 4.64 26.70
CA GLU A 284 -22.82 5.34 25.63
C GLU A 284 -22.81 4.53 24.33
N ALA A 285 -21.67 3.96 23.95
CA ALA A 285 -21.56 3.09 22.77
C ALA A 285 -22.48 1.86 22.87
N ILE A 286 -22.61 1.24 24.06
CA ILE A 286 -23.56 0.14 24.29
C ILE A 286 -25.00 0.61 24.05
N LYS A 287 -25.39 1.77 24.58
CA LYS A 287 -26.74 2.33 24.36
C LYS A 287 -27.03 2.60 22.88
N ILE A 288 -26.04 3.09 22.13
CA ILE A 288 -26.16 3.30 20.68
C ILE A 288 -26.32 1.94 19.97
N SER A 289 -25.53 0.94 20.35
CA SER A 289 -25.64 -0.41 19.79
C SER A 289 -26.98 -1.09 20.07
N GLU A 290 -27.58 -0.82 21.24
CA GLU A 290 -28.89 -1.36 21.63
C GLU A 290 -30.06 -0.62 20.98
N ASN A 291 -29.86 0.64 20.56
CA ASN A 291 -30.88 1.47 19.92
C ASN A 291 -30.45 1.94 18.52
N PRO A 292 -30.77 1.18 17.46
CA PRO A 292 -30.39 1.50 16.08
C PRO A 292 -30.86 2.86 15.57
N SER A 293 -31.89 3.46 16.17
CA SER A 293 -32.38 4.81 15.81
C SER A 293 -31.40 5.93 16.14
N LEU A 294 -30.44 5.68 17.03
CA LEU A 294 -29.35 6.60 17.36
C LEU A 294 -28.18 6.52 16.37
N ASP A 295 -28.08 5.43 15.62
CA ASP A 295 -26.99 5.19 14.65
C ASP A 295 -27.39 5.67 13.25
N LEU A 296 -28.57 5.25 12.77
CA LEU A 296 -29.23 5.87 11.63
C LEU A 296 -30.57 6.43 12.10
N PRO A 297 -30.83 7.75 11.95
CA PRO A 297 -32.17 8.26 12.17
C PRO A 297 -33.10 7.50 11.22
N SER A 298 -34.05 6.74 11.78
CA SER A 298 -34.97 5.92 10.99
C SER A 298 -35.58 6.80 9.89
N ALA A 299 -35.32 6.45 8.64
CA ALA A 299 -36.09 7.01 7.54
C ALA A 299 -37.56 6.78 7.89
N GLY A 300 -38.32 7.88 8.00
CA GLY A 300 -39.78 7.80 8.04
C GLY A 300 -40.28 6.98 6.84
N PRO A 301 -41.48 6.40 6.92
CA PRO A 301 -41.92 5.35 6.01
C PRO A 301 -41.90 5.84 4.55
N ALA A 302 -40.93 5.37 3.77
CA ALA A 302 -40.94 5.52 2.33
C ALA A 302 -41.61 4.27 1.72
N HIS A 303 -42.80 4.51 1.18
CA HIS A 303 -43.64 3.61 0.37
C HIS A 303 -44.28 2.43 1.11
N ALA A 304 -45.48 2.72 1.63
CA ALA A 304 -46.57 1.77 1.53
C ALA A 304 -46.62 1.24 0.09
N SER A 305 -46.55 -0.09 -0.01
CA SER A 305 -47.07 -0.85 -1.14
C SER A 305 -48.44 -0.32 -1.53
N ASP A 306 -48.63 0.02 -2.80
CA ASP A 306 -49.89 -0.19 -3.50
C ASP A 306 -49.63 -0.25 -5.01
N ALA A 307 -49.94 -1.44 -5.56
CA ALA A 307 -50.21 -1.81 -6.95
C ALA A 307 -49.16 -1.57 -8.05
#